data_AF-A0A163LE18-F1
#
_entry.id   AF-A0A163LE18-F1
#
_cell.length_a   1.000
_cell.length_b   1.000
_cell.length_c   1.000
_cell.angle_alpha   90.00
_cell.angle_beta   90.00
_cell.angle_gamma   90.00
#
_symmetry.space_group_name_H-M   'P 1'
#
loop_
_entity.id
_entity.type
_entity.pdbx_description
1 polymer ?
#
loop_
_entity_poly.entity_id
_entity_poly.type
_entity_poly.pdbx_seq_one_letter_code
_entity_poly.pdbx_strand_id
1 'polypeptide(L)'
;MRVGYPQAGSESESVEDRMSAELDTSVVETGWLPLMRQWLVDAVEADAPEPNAMTLSTVDDGGRPASRTVLCKGLSEDGVLFFTNYGSDKARHLDAHPYASANFTWLTLARQVIVRGTTERLGAWASSQSRPIDSRADLDEQLREVAARFGVDGEIPVPPNWGGILIRPDSHEPGRRTVVRRPSPAVSRLLADTTPLENRDYRRLWTAGIVTVIGAQLSVVAVPQQVYEITRSSAYVGLTGIFGLVPLVVFGLWGGALADVMDRRRLLMITSIGLGVTSVLFWIQAALNVNNVWLVLGLFSVQQAFFAVNQPTRAAIIPRLIPGRQLPAANSLNMTVVQFGAIAGPLLAGVLIPSAGLQLLYLLDSIFLLATLWAVWKLPAIPPTGTSRRAGLSEVLGGFTYLATQKVLLASFVVDIIAMVFGMSRALFPEIAHESFGDPASGGFALGLLFAAMSVGAVLGGVFSGWLPRVQYQGRAVLVCIALWGLSMVGFGVAVYFASPGSSVILLWVAVAFLAFGGAVDMVSAAFRSTMLQQVATDDMRGRLQGVFIVVVAGGPRIGDVLHGGAAFLFGTGVAAAGGGFLVIVGVVLSALAFPAFVRYKVGRAV
;
A
#
# COMPACT_ATOMS: atom_id res chain seq x y z
N MET A 1 -23.96 -37.16 6.86
CA MET A 1 -23.88 -36.22 5.72
C MET A 1 -22.74 -35.23 6.00
N ARG A 2 -21.58 -35.40 5.34
CA ARG A 2 -20.45 -34.44 5.43
C ARG A 2 -20.60 -33.45 4.27
N VAL A 3 -20.78 -32.17 4.57
CA VAL A 3 -20.66 -31.10 3.57
C VAL A 3 -19.15 -30.85 3.38
N GLY A 4 -18.62 -31.14 2.19
CA GLY A 4 -17.20 -31.01 1.88
C GLY A 4 -16.85 -29.61 1.35
N TYR A 5 -15.94 -28.92 2.04
CA TYR A 5 -15.32 -27.68 1.55
C TYR A 5 -13.82 -27.90 1.23
N PRO A 6 -13.27 -27.25 0.18
CA PRO A 6 -11.86 -27.38 -0.22
C PRO A 6 -10.89 -26.73 0.78
N GLN A 7 -9.62 -27.15 0.75
CA GLN A 7 -8.58 -26.72 1.70
C GLN A 7 -7.87 -25.40 1.36
N ALA A 8 -7.64 -24.56 2.38
CA ALA A 8 -6.58 -23.56 2.54
C ALA A 8 -6.55 -23.24 4.06
N GLY A 9 -5.45 -23.23 4.82
CA GLY A 9 -4.16 -22.55 4.65
C GLY A 9 -4.10 -21.46 5.73
N SER A 10 -3.59 -21.79 6.92
CA SER A 10 -3.78 -21.06 8.19
C SER A 10 -2.58 -20.23 8.63
N GLU A 11 -2.81 -19.13 9.38
CA GLU A 11 -2.09 -18.79 10.63
C GLU A 11 -2.62 -17.45 11.24
N SER A 12 -3.15 -17.45 12.48
CA SER A 12 -2.56 -16.68 13.59
C SER A 12 -3.19 -16.96 14.96
N GLU A 13 -2.34 -17.22 15.94
CA GLU A 13 -2.64 -17.55 17.33
C GLU A 13 -2.44 -16.35 18.24
N SER A 14 -3.45 -16.02 19.06
CA SER A 14 -3.28 -15.39 20.38
C SER A 14 -4.49 -15.63 21.30
N VAL A 15 -5.13 -16.81 21.22
CA VAL A 15 -6.27 -17.18 22.09
C VAL A 15 -6.07 -18.57 22.72
N GLU A 16 -4.92 -19.21 22.52
CA GLU A 16 -4.68 -20.60 22.94
C GLU A 16 -4.80 -20.83 24.46
N ASP A 17 -4.44 -19.84 25.28
CA ASP A 17 -4.52 -19.98 26.74
C ASP A 17 -5.87 -19.60 27.35
N ARG A 18 -6.79 -19.01 26.57
CA ARG A 18 -8.12 -18.59 27.06
C ARG A 18 -9.24 -19.58 26.73
N MET A 19 -9.01 -20.56 25.84
CA MET A 19 -10.05 -21.46 25.31
C MET A 19 -9.95 -22.94 25.76
N SER A 20 -8.96 -23.24 26.60
CA SER A 20 -8.69 -24.57 27.16
C SER A 20 -9.46 -24.88 28.46
N ALA A 21 -10.34 -23.98 28.92
CA ALA A 21 -11.30 -24.32 29.97
C ALA A 21 -12.25 -25.41 29.42
N GLU A 22 -12.00 -26.64 29.85
CA GLU A 22 -12.93 -27.76 29.74
C GLU A 22 -14.29 -27.30 30.27
N LEU A 23 -15.37 -27.59 29.54
CA LEU A 23 -16.71 -27.57 30.13
C LEU A 23 -16.79 -28.80 31.04
N ASP A 24 -16.09 -28.72 32.17
CA ASP A 24 -16.34 -29.59 33.30
C ASP A 24 -17.78 -29.32 33.77
N THR A 25 -18.48 -30.35 34.21
CA THR A 25 -19.87 -30.25 34.69
C THR A 25 -20.03 -29.23 35.83
N SER A 26 -18.93 -28.88 36.49
CA SER A 26 -18.81 -27.80 37.49
C SER A 26 -19.09 -26.39 36.95
N VAL A 27 -18.94 -26.12 35.65
CA VAL A 27 -19.20 -24.80 35.04
C VAL A 27 -20.72 -24.49 34.99
N VAL A 28 -21.57 -25.52 34.96
CA VAL A 28 -23.03 -25.38 34.99
C VAL A 28 -23.56 -25.17 36.41
N GLU A 29 -22.76 -25.46 37.45
CA GLU A 29 -23.17 -25.30 38.87
C GLU A 29 -23.40 -23.84 39.27
N THR A 30 -22.84 -22.88 38.54
CA THR A 30 -23.04 -21.43 38.78
C THR A 30 -24.31 -20.86 38.15
N GLY A 31 -25.06 -21.66 37.38
CA GLY A 31 -26.29 -21.24 36.70
C GLY A 31 -26.06 -20.68 35.29
N TRP A 32 -27.11 -20.69 34.46
CA TRP A 32 -27.04 -20.33 33.04
C TRP A 32 -26.72 -18.84 32.79
N LEU A 33 -27.15 -17.96 33.69
CA LEU A 33 -27.03 -16.51 33.53
C LEU A 33 -25.57 -16.01 33.70
N PRO A 34 -24.83 -16.38 34.77
CA PRO A 34 -23.41 -16.03 34.90
C PRO A 34 -22.57 -16.53 33.72
N LEU A 35 -22.81 -17.76 33.26
CA LEU A 35 -22.11 -18.34 32.11
C LEU A 35 -22.37 -17.55 30.83
N MET A 36 -23.64 -17.21 30.56
CA MET A 36 -24.02 -16.46 29.38
C MET A 36 -23.46 -15.03 29.40
N ARG A 37 -23.41 -14.37 30.58
CA ARG A 37 -22.77 -13.06 30.73
C ARG A 37 -21.28 -13.12 30.45
N GLN A 38 -20.58 -14.13 30.99
CA GLN A 38 -19.16 -14.31 30.73
C GLN A 38 -18.87 -14.52 29.25
N TRP A 39 -19.65 -15.37 28.57
CA TRP A 39 -19.43 -15.64 27.14
C TRP A 39 -19.76 -14.45 26.24
N LEU A 40 -20.72 -13.60 26.63
CA LEU A 40 -20.99 -12.34 25.95
C LEU A 40 -19.79 -11.38 26.08
N VAL A 41 -19.19 -11.29 27.27
CA VAL A 41 -17.97 -10.49 27.52
C VAL A 41 -16.81 -11.04 26.68
N ASP A 42 -16.59 -12.35 26.68
CA ASP A 42 -15.55 -13.00 25.87
C ASP A 42 -15.75 -12.71 24.36
N ALA A 43 -17.00 -12.65 23.89
CA ALA A 43 -17.32 -12.34 22.50
C ALA A 43 -17.04 -10.88 22.14
N VAL A 44 -17.27 -9.95 23.07
CA VAL A 44 -16.90 -8.54 22.92
C VAL A 44 -15.38 -8.39 22.91
N GLU A 45 -14.66 -9.03 23.84
CA GLU A 45 -13.20 -9.00 23.89
C GLU A 45 -12.55 -9.63 22.64
N ALA A 46 -13.20 -10.62 22.03
CA ALA A 46 -12.75 -11.28 20.81
C ALA A 46 -13.17 -10.55 19.51
N ASP A 47 -13.70 -9.33 19.61
CA ASP A 47 -14.17 -8.51 18.48
C ASP A 47 -15.16 -9.25 17.56
N ALA A 48 -16.06 -10.04 18.16
CA ALA A 48 -17.07 -10.77 17.40
C ALA A 48 -18.07 -9.78 16.76
N PRO A 49 -18.44 -9.94 15.48
CA PRO A 49 -19.45 -9.10 14.86
C PRO A 49 -20.80 -9.25 15.57
N GLU A 50 -21.37 -8.13 16.04
CA GLU A 50 -22.67 -8.07 16.74
C GLU A 50 -22.82 -9.11 17.88
N PRO A 51 -22.03 -9.00 18.98
CA PRO A 51 -21.95 -10.03 20.03
C PRO A 51 -23.28 -10.39 20.71
N ASN A 52 -24.25 -9.47 20.70
CA ASN A 52 -25.58 -9.64 21.28
C ASN A 52 -26.64 -10.11 20.26
N ALA A 53 -26.27 -10.41 19.02
CA ALA A 53 -27.19 -10.98 18.04
C ALA A 53 -27.58 -12.41 18.39
N MET A 54 -28.87 -12.72 18.23
CA MET A 54 -29.42 -14.06 18.43
C MET A 54 -30.39 -14.44 17.32
N THR A 55 -30.43 -15.72 16.95
CA THR A 55 -31.45 -16.23 16.03
C THR A 55 -32.69 -16.61 16.82
N LEU A 56 -33.80 -15.90 16.60
CA LEU A 56 -35.09 -16.14 17.25
C LEU A 56 -35.98 -17.02 16.36
N SER A 57 -36.35 -18.18 16.88
CA SER A 57 -37.25 -19.14 16.26
C SER A 57 -38.61 -19.15 16.96
N THR A 58 -39.69 -19.09 16.18
CA THR A 58 -41.09 -19.09 16.65
C THR A 58 -41.93 -19.92 15.68
N VAL A 59 -43.14 -20.31 16.07
CA VAL A 59 -44.01 -21.20 15.29
C VAL A 59 -45.34 -20.50 14.99
N ASP A 60 -45.81 -20.59 13.75
CA ASP A 60 -47.13 -20.05 13.36
C ASP A 60 -48.29 -20.98 13.74
N ASP A 61 -49.53 -20.53 13.51
CA ASP A 61 -50.75 -21.31 13.82
C ASP A 61 -50.86 -22.64 13.05
N GLY A 62 -50.14 -22.76 11.94
CA GLY A 62 -50.05 -23.99 11.15
C GLY A 62 -48.94 -24.93 11.60
N GLY A 63 -48.25 -24.63 12.71
CA GLY A 63 -47.12 -25.42 13.20
C GLY A 63 -45.83 -25.22 12.40
N ARG A 64 -45.73 -24.19 11.54
CA ARG A 64 -44.55 -23.95 10.71
C ARG A 64 -43.55 -23.05 11.44
N PRO A 65 -42.28 -23.49 11.58
CA PRO A 65 -41.26 -22.68 12.23
C PRO A 65 -40.78 -21.56 11.30
N ALA A 66 -40.58 -20.38 11.87
CA ALA A 66 -39.88 -19.27 11.24
C ALA A 66 -38.65 -18.91 12.08
N SER A 67 -37.58 -18.37 11.49
CA SER A 67 -36.38 -17.92 12.22
C SER A 67 -35.84 -16.62 11.62
N ARG A 68 -35.33 -15.72 12.45
CA ARG A 68 -34.58 -14.52 12.00
C ARG A 68 -33.60 -14.05 13.07
N THR A 69 -32.59 -13.29 12.68
CA THR A 69 -31.70 -12.62 13.63
C THR A 69 -32.41 -11.43 14.28
N VAL A 70 -32.29 -11.32 15.60
CA VAL A 70 -32.72 -10.19 16.42
C VAL A 70 -31.61 -9.86 17.42
N LEU A 71 -31.66 -8.68 18.04
CA LEU A 71 -30.67 -8.28 19.04
C LEU A 71 -31.21 -8.52 20.45
N CYS A 72 -30.40 -9.16 21.30
CA CYS A 72 -30.60 -9.19 22.74
C CYS A 72 -30.40 -7.78 23.31
N LYS A 73 -31.37 -7.32 24.10
CA LYS A 73 -31.40 -5.99 24.73
C LYS A 73 -31.29 -6.05 26.24
N GLY A 74 -31.49 -7.21 26.86
CA GLY A 74 -31.33 -7.40 28.29
C GLY A 74 -31.22 -8.87 28.66
N LEU A 75 -30.51 -9.13 29.76
CA LEU A 75 -30.29 -10.49 30.27
C LEU A 75 -30.38 -10.48 31.81
N SER A 76 -31.42 -11.12 32.35
CA SER A 76 -31.68 -11.23 33.80
C SER A 76 -31.92 -12.69 34.19
N GLU A 77 -32.11 -12.94 35.50
CA GLU A 77 -32.50 -14.26 35.99
C GLU A 77 -33.86 -14.69 35.43
N ASP A 78 -34.72 -13.71 35.13
CA ASP A 78 -36.04 -13.92 34.53
C ASP A 78 -35.96 -14.31 33.04
N GLY A 79 -34.83 -14.07 32.36
CA GLY A 79 -34.62 -14.53 30.98
C GLY A 79 -33.98 -13.55 30.01
N VAL A 80 -34.25 -13.76 28.72
CA VAL A 80 -33.66 -13.00 27.60
C VAL A 80 -34.67 -11.98 27.08
N LEU A 81 -34.31 -10.70 27.12
CA LEU A 81 -35.13 -9.59 26.65
C LEU A 81 -34.71 -9.17 25.23
N PHE A 82 -35.68 -9.06 24.34
CA PHE A 82 -35.52 -8.46 23.02
C PHE A 82 -36.70 -7.56 22.69
N PHE A 83 -36.49 -6.65 21.74
CA PHE A 83 -37.53 -5.73 21.29
C PHE A 83 -37.92 -6.07 19.86
N THR A 84 -39.22 -6.08 19.60
CA THR A 84 -39.79 -6.27 18.26
C THR A 84 -41.09 -5.50 18.16
N ASN A 85 -41.55 -5.25 16.93
CA ASN A 85 -42.89 -4.74 16.72
C ASN A 85 -43.94 -5.83 17.04
N TYR A 86 -44.93 -5.53 17.89
CA TYR A 86 -46.04 -6.45 18.19
C TYR A 86 -46.92 -6.80 16.99
N GLY A 87 -46.87 -6.03 15.90
CA GLY A 87 -47.52 -6.36 14.63
C GLY A 87 -46.71 -7.27 13.70
N SER A 88 -45.47 -7.63 14.08
CA SER A 88 -44.63 -8.50 13.25
C SER A 88 -45.11 -9.95 13.25
N ASP A 89 -44.77 -10.71 12.21
CA ASP A 89 -45.03 -12.16 12.14
C ASP A 89 -44.55 -12.88 13.40
N LYS A 90 -43.36 -12.52 13.89
CA LYS A 90 -42.81 -13.08 15.13
C LYS A 90 -43.67 -12.80 16.35
N ALA A 91 -44.18 -11.59 16.51
CA ALA A 91 -45.04 -11.28 17.64
C ALA A 91 -46.40 -11.98 17.52
N ARG A 92 -46.98 -12.09 16.32
CA ARG A 92 -48.21 -12.86 16.08
C ARG A 92 -48.03 -14.34 16.40
N HIS A 93 -46.91 -14.93 16.00
CA HIS A 93 -46.55 -16.31 16.34
C HIS A 93 -46.46 -16.49 17.86
N LEU A 94 -45.86 -15.53 18.57
CA LEU A 94 -45.72 -15.57 20.02
C LEU A 94 -47.03 -15.33 20.77
N ASP A 95 -47.99 -14.61 20.18
CA ASP A 95 -49.31 -14.42 20.77
C ASP A 95 -50.14 -15.71 20.73
N ALA A 96 -50.06 -16.42 19.60
CA ALA A 96 -50.77 -17.68 19.44
C ALA A 96 -50.07 -18.83 20.16
N HIS A 97 -48.74 -18.85 20.10
CA HIS A 97 -47.87 -19.87 20.68
C HIS A 97 -46.78 -19.17 21.50
N PRO A 98 -47.00 -18.91 22.81
CA PRO A 98 -46.10 -18.14 23.66
C PRO A 98 -44.87 -18.94 24.08
N TYR A 99 -44.14 -19.45 23.09
CA TYR A 99 -42.95 -20.27 23.23
C TYR A 99 -41.94 -19.92 22.13
N ALA A 100 -40.69 -19.70 22.52
CA ALA A 100 -39.61 -19.35 21.60
C ALA A 100 -38.34 -20.16 21.85
N SER A 101 -37.50 -20.21 20.83
CA SER A 101 -36.09 -20.59 20.98
C SER A 101 -35.19 -19.47 20.47
N ALA A 102 -34.27 -19.01 21.30
CA ALA A 102 -33.22 -18.07 20.96
C ALA A 102 -31.86 -18.78 20.93
N ASN A 103 -31.16 -18.71 19.80
CA ASN A 103 -29.83 -19.29 19.63
C ASN A 103 -28.78 -18.18 19.48
N PHE A 104 -27.86 -18.10 20.43
CA PHE A 104 -26.65 -17.29 20.38
C PHE A 104 -25.53 -18.12 19.77
N THR A 105 -24.84 -17.60 18.76
CA THR A 105 -23.75 -18.34 18.11
C THR A 105 -22.54 -17.44 17.94
N TRP A 106 -21.48 -17.70 18.71
CA TRP A 106 -20.20 -17.03 18.58
C TRP A 106 -19.23 -17.97 17.85
N LEU A 107 -19.23 -17.87 16.52
CA LEU A 107 -18.44 -18.75 15.64
C LEU A 107 -16.94 -18.70 15.95
N THR A 108 -16.42 -17.51 16.25
CA THR A 108 -15.02 -17.27 16.61
C THR A 108 -14.62 -17.97 17.92
N LEU A 109 -15.56 -18.08 18.86
CA LEU A 109 -15.34 -18.73 20.16
C LEU A 109 -15.72 -20.22 20.14
N ALA A 110 -16.26 -20.73 19.04
CA ALA A 110 -16.83 -22.08 18.94
C ALA A 110 -17.88 -22.41 20.02
N ARG A 111 -18.63 -21.39 20.47
CA ARG A 111 -19.65 -21.48 21.52
C ARG A 111 -21.03 -21.16 20.97
N GLN A 112 -22.03 -21.87 21.47
CA GLN A 112 -23.44 -21.53 21.26
C GLN A 112 -24.24 -21.72 22.55
N VAL A 113 -25.26 -20.88 22.74
CA VAL A 113 -26.23 -21.00 23.82
C VAL A 113 -27.62 -21.00 23.21
N ILE A 114 -28.39 -22.04 23.52
CA ILE A 114 -29.79 -22.11 23.13
C ILE A 114 -30.65 -21.91 24.38
N VAL A 115 -31.46 -20.87 24.36
CA VAL A 115 -32.48 -20.58 25.37
C VAL A 115 -33.83 -20.95 24.79
N ARG A 116 -34.60 -21.79 25.47
CA ARG A 116 -35.98 -22.13 25.09
C ARG A 116 -36.92 -21.86 26.25
N GLY A 117 -38.07 -21.30 25.94
CA GLY A 117 -39.16 -21.27 26.92
C GLY A 117 -40.25 -20.25 26.59
N THR A 118 -41.10 -20.02 27.59
CA THR A 118 -42.31 -19.21 27.42
C THR A 118 -42.02 -17.73 27.26
N THR A 119 -42.84 -17.02 26.49
CA THR A 119 -42.66 -15.59 26.25
C THR A 119 -43.71 -14.75 26.95
N GLU A 120 -43.31 -13.70 27.65
CA GLU A 120 -44.20 -12.69 28.22
C GLU A 120 -43.97 -11.32 27.58
N ARG A 121 -45.06 -10.57 27.36
CA ARG A 121 -45.02 -9.19 26.88
C ARG A 121 -44.82 -8.23 28.06
N LEU A 122 -43.80 -7.38 27.96
CA LEU A 122 -43.62 -6.24 28.86
C LEU A 122 -44.25 -5.01 28.18
N GLY A 123 -45.36 -4.50 28.73
CA GLY A 123 -46.26 -3.59 28.03
C GLY A 123 -45.67 -2.23 27.60
N ALA A 124 -46.01 -1.81 26.38
CA ALA A 124 -46.30 -0.42 25.95
C ALA A 124 -46.96 -0.44 24.53
N TRP A 125 -47.82 0.55 24.26
CA TRP A 125 -48.98 0.56 23.35
C TRP A 125 -48.72 0.91 21.86
N ALA A 126 -49.67 0.58 20.96
CA ALA A 126 -49.53 0.24 19.52
C ALA A 126 -49.18 1.29 18.42
N SER A 127 -48.65 0.78 17.27
CA SER A 127 -48.56 1.31 15.89
C SER A 127 -47.92 0.27 14.93
N SER A 128 -48.20 0.30 13.63
CA SER A 128 -47.93 -0.78 12.66
C SER A 128 -46.70 -0.54 11.80
N GLN A 129 -45.65 -1.34 11.98
CA GLN A 129 -44.45 -1.32 11.14
C GLN A 129 -43.98 -2.77 10.92
N SER A 130 -44.64 -3.46 9.99
CA SER A 130 -44.32 -4.81 9.47
C SER A 130 -45.29 -5.19 8.34
N ARG A 131 -45.52 -4.31 7.37
CA ARG A 131 -46.20 -4.66 6.11
C ARG A 131 -45.20 -4.58 4.96
N PRO A 132 -45.33 -5.44 3.94
CA PRO A 132 -44.56 -5.30 2.70
C PRO A 132 -44.71 -3.88 2.17
N ILE A 133 -43.60 -3.24 1.81
CA ILE A 133 -43.60 -1.94 1.15
C ILE A 133 -43.54 -2.22 -0.34
N ASP A 134 -44.52 -1.72 -1.11
CA ASP A 134 -44.70 -2.09 -2.51
C ASP A 134 -43.53 -1.63 -3.40
N SER A 135 -42.80 -0.56 -3.02
CA SER A 135 -41.64 -0.08 -3.78
C SER A 135 -40.61 0.71 -2.93
N ARG A 136 -39.40 0.89 -3.48
CA ARG A 136 -38.33 1.71 -2.87
C ARG A 136 -38.68 3.21 -2.83
N ALA A 137 -39.54 3.68 -3.74
CA ALA A 137 -39.96 5.07 -3.79
C ALA A 137 -40.87 5.45 -2.60
N ASP A 138 -41.71 4.51 -2.15
CA ASP A 138 -42.57 4.71 -0.98
C ASP A 138 -41.77 4.81 0.32
N LEU A 139 -40.63 4.10 0.40
CA LEU A 139 -39.71 4.17 1.52
C LEU A 139 -38.97 5.53 1.56
N ASP A 140 -38.53 6.04 0.41
CA ASP A 140 -37.84 7.33 0.31
C ASP A 140 -38.78 8.52 0.60
N GLU A 141 -40.08 8.38 0.31
CA GLU A 141 -41.11 9.36 0.69
C GLU A 141 -41.35 9.36 2.21
N GLN A 142 -41.54 8.18 2.81
CA GLN A 142 -41.69 8.04 4.26
C GLN A 142 -40.46 8.56 5.02
N LEU A 143 -39.26 8.34 4.49
CA LEU A 143 -38.01 8.85 5.09
C LEU A 143 -37.97 10.39 5.05
N ARG A 144 -38.38 11.02 3.95
CA ARG A 144 -38.46 12.49 3.84
C ARG A 144 -39.49 13.08 4.80
N GLU A 145 -40.62 12.43 4.97
CA GLU A 145 -41.69 12.85 5.88
C GLU A 145 -41.25 12.76 7.36
N VAL A 146 -40.55 11.67 7.73
CA VAL A 146 -40.02 11.48 9.10
C VAL A 146 -38.86 12.44 9.39
N ALA A 147 -37.96 12.66 8.43
CA ALA A 147 -36.87 13.62 8.55
C ALA A 147 -37.38 15.07 8.70
N ALA A 148 -38.47 15.43 8.02
CA ALA A 148 -39.13 16.72 8.19
C ALA A 148 -39.81 16.87 9.56
N ARG A 149 -40.27 15.76 10.16
CA ARG A 149 -41.03 15.77 11.43
C ARG A 149 -40.15 15.83 12.68
N PHE A 150 -38.95 15.25 12.66
CA PHE A 150 -38.10 15.15 13.84
C PHE A 150 -36.73 15.86 13.73
N GLY A 151 -36.36 16.37 12.55
CA GLY A 151 -35.06 17.00 12.32
C GLY A 151 -33.88 16.01 12.38
N VAL A 152 -32.73 16.41 11.84
CA VAL A 152 -31.54 15.52 11.70
C VAL A 152 -30.74 15.37 13.02
N ASP A 153 -30.96 16.25 14.00
CA ASP A 153 -30.13 16.37 15.21
C ASP A 153 -30.92 16.29 16.55
N GLY A 154 -32.18 15.84 16.55
CA GLY A 154 -32.99 15.67 17.76
C GLY A 154 -32.97 14.25 18.35
N GLU A 155 -33.12 14.09 19.66
CA GLU A 155 -33.45 12.80 20.29
C GLU A 155 -34.75 12.26 19.68
N ILE A 156 -34.65 11.24 18.83
CA ILE A 156 -35.80 10.57 18.21
C ILE A 156 -36.46 9.71 19.30
N PRO A 157 -37.70 9.99 19.74
CA PRO A 157 -38.38 9.18 20.73
C PRO A 157 -38.65 7.77 20.18
N VAL A 158 -38.41 6.75 21.00
CA VAL A 158 -38.69 5.35 20.65
C VAL A 158 -40.17 5.17 20.28
N PRO A 159 -40.51 4.43 19.21
CA PRO A 159 -41.90 4.23 18.79
C PRO A 159 -42.73 3.54 19.89
N PRO A 160 -44.01 3.93 20.09
CA PRO A 160 -44.83 3.45 21.21
C PRO A 160 -44.99 1.92 21.31
N ASN A 161 -45.01 1.24 20.16
CA ASN A 161 -45.30 -0.19 19.94
C ASN A 161 -44.07 -1.08 19.93
N TRP A 162 -42.96 -0.50 20.36
CA TRP A 162 -41.69 -1.13 20.50
C TRP A 162 -41.59 -1.60 21.95
N GLY A 163 -42.09 -2.80 22.19
CA GLY A 163 -42.15 -3.40 23.52
C GLY A 163 -41.13 -4.52 23.70
N GLY A 164 -40.77 -4.74 24.95
CA GLY A 164 -39.93 -5.86 25.33
C GLY A 164 -40.71 -7.17 25.30
N ILE A 165 -40.10 -8.22 24.77
CA ILE A 165 -40.54 -9.60 24.98
C ILE A 165 -39.44 -10.30 25.77
N LEU A 166 -39.84 -10.87 26.91
CA LEU A 166 -38.98 -11.67 27.76
C LEU A 166 -39.21 -13.15 27.47
N ILE A 167 -38.17 -13.88 27.09
CA ILE A 167 -38.18 -15.34 27.01
C ILE A 167 -37.77 -15.88 28.38
N ARG A 168 -38.72 -16.46 29.13
CA ARG A 168 -38.44 -17.18 30.36
C ARG A 168 -37.89 -18.56 30.03
N PRO A 169 -36.67 -18.92 30.47
CA PRO A 169 -36.07 -20.21 30.13
C PRO A 169 -36.75 -21.38 30.87
N ASP A 170 -37.29 -22.34 30.11
CA ASP A 170 -37.73 -23.65 30.62
C ASP A 170 -36.63 -24.70 30.48
N SER A 171 -35.73 -24.53 29.50
CA SER A 171 -34.52 -25.34 29.31
C SER A 171 -33.42 -24.52 28.65
N HIS A 172 -32.17 -24.81 29.01
CA HIS A 172 -30.98 -24.18 28.44
C HIS A 172 -29.97 -25.27 28.03
N GLU A 173 -29.49 -25.20 26.78
CA GLU A 173 -28.52 -26.16 26.23
C GLU A 173 -27.23 -25.40 25.86
N PRO A 174 -26.21 -25.39 26.74
CA PRO A 174 -24.88 -24.90 26.37
C PRO A 174 -24.20 -25.96 25.49
N GLY A 175 -23.81 -25.56 24.27
CA GLY A 175 -23.19 -26.45 23.31
C GLY A 175 -21.82 -25.96 22.86
N ARG A 176 -20.81 -26.82 22.89
CA ARG A 176 -19.54 -26.60 22.18
C ARG A 176 -19.64 -27.29 20.82
N ARG A 177 -19.48 -26.53 19.73
CA ARG A 177 -19.36 -27.14 18.40
C ARG A 177 -17.93 -27.63 18.22
N THR A 178 -17.74 -28.91 17.97
CA THR A 178 -16.45 -29.45 17.53
C THR A 178 -16.17 -28.92 16.13
N VAL A 179 -15.50 -27.78 16.04
CA VAL A 179 -14.90 -27.35 14.79
C VAL A 179 -13.77 -28.34 14.50
N VAL A 180 -13.81 -28.99 13.34
CA VAL A 180 -12.68 -29.79 12.85
C VAL A 180 -11.51 -28.81 12.64
N ARG A 181 -10.62 -28.74 13.64
CA ARG A 181 -9.42 -27.91 13.62
C ARG A 181 -8.46 -28.55 12.60
N ARG A 182 -8.03 -27.79 11.59
CA ARG A 182 -6.84 -28.15 10.80
C ARG A 182 -5.61 -27.54 11.49
N PRO A 183 -4.47 -28.26 11.51
CA PRO A 183 -3.26 -27.80 12.18
C PRO A 183 -2.70 -26.54 11.51
N SER A 184 -2.26 -25.57 12.31
CA SER A 184 -1.56 -24.36 11.84
C SER A 184 -0.04 -24.52 11.92
N PRO A 185 0.71 -24.22 10.84
CA PRO A 185 2.17 -24.34 10.86
C PRO A 185 2.80 -23.03 11.34
N ALA A 186 3.21 -22.97 12.61
CA ALA A 186 3.82 -21.81 13.28
C ALA A 186 5.19 -21.33 12.71
N VAL A 187 5.58 -21.79 11.52
CA VAL A 187 6.87 -21.47 10.88
C VAL A 187 6.66 -20.75 9.53
N SER A 188 5.42 -20.57 9.06
CA SER A 188 5.14 -19.98 7.74
C SER A 188 5.10 -18.44 7.73
N ARG A 189 4.90 -17.79 8.88
CA ARG A 189 4.87 -16.31 9.01
C ARG A 189 6.18 -15.55 8.77
N LEU A 190 7.31 -16.26 8.63
CA LEU A 190 8.59 -15.64 8.25
C LEU A 190 8.79 -15.57 6.73
N LEU A 191 8.02 -16.33 5.96
CA LEU A 191 8.17 -16.41 4.51
C LEU A 191 7.13 -15.53 3.82
N ALA A 192 7.51 -14.94 2.68
CA ALA A 192 6.61 -14.14 1.87
C ALA A 192 5.40 -14.97 1.41
N ASP A 193 4.20 -14.39 1.50
CA ASP A 193 2.99 -15.00 0.95
C ASP A 193 3.13 -15.17 -0.57
N THR A 194 3.24 -16.42 -1.01
CA THR A 194 3.42 -16.80 -2.42
C THR A 194 2.11 -17.21 -3.10
N THR A 195 0.96 -17.09 -2.44
CA THR A 195 -0.36 -17.40 -3.04
C THR A 195 -0.63 -16.70 -4.39
N PRO A 196 -0.16 -15.46 -4.66
CA PRO A 196 -0.35 -14.85 -5.98
C PRO A 196 0.33 -15.65 -7.12
N LEU A 197 1.39 -16.41 -6.82
CA LEU A 197 2.13 -17.22 -7.81
C LEU A 197 1.37 -18.47 -8.26
N GLU A 198 0.24 -18.81 -7.64
CA GLU A 198 -0.65 -19.87 -8.12
C GLU A 198 -1.30 -19.50 -9.45
N ASN A 199 -1.56 -18.20 -9.66
CA ASN A 199 -2.05 -17.71 -10.94
C ASN A 199 -0.93 -17.78 -12.00
N ARG A 200 -1.16 -18.57 -13.05
CA ARG A 200 -0.16 -18.84 -14.09
C ARG A 200 0.29 -17.58 -14.83
N ASP A 201 -0.60 -16.61 -15.03
CA ASP A 201 -0.29 -15.39 -15.77
C ASP A 201 0.48 -14.39 -14.91
N TYR A 202 0.07 -14.22 -13.65
CA TYR A 202 0.82 -13.45 -12.67
C TYR A 202 2.22 -14.03 -12.45
N ARG A 203 2.33 -15.35 -12.24
CA ARG A 203 3.62 -16.02 -12.05
C ARG A 203 4.58 -15.76 -13.20
N ARG A 204 4.12 -15.85 -14.45
CA ARG A 204 4.95 -15.56 -15.63
C ARG A 204 5.46 -14.11 -15.63
N LEU A 205 4.58 -13.15 -15.37
CA LEU A 205 4.96 -11.73 -15.28
C LEU A 205 5.95 -11.47 -14.14
N TRP A 206 5.74 -12.11 -13.00
CA TRP A 206 6.61 -11.97 -11.84
C TRP A 206 8.00 -12.58 -12.11
N THR A 207 8.08 -13.81 -12.66
CA THR A 207 9.36 -14.44 -13.02
C THR A 207 10.12 -13.67 -14.09
N ALA A 208 9.43 -13.16 -15.12
CA ALA A 208 10.05 -12.28 -16.10
C ALA A 208 10.49 -10.95 -15.46
N GLY A 209 9.72 -10.46 -14.49
CA GLY A 209 10.02 -9.28 -13.70
C GLY A 209 11.39 -9.34 -13.01
N ILE A 210 11.79 -10.50 -12.49
CA ILE A 210 13.10 -10.66 -11.81
C ILE A 210 14.25 -10.26 -12.74
N VAL A 211 14.30 -10.88 -13.91
CA VAL A 211 15.40 -10.70 -14.88
C VAL A 211 15.35 -9.29 -15.48
N THR A 212 14.15 -8.78 -15.74
CA THR A 212 13.96 -7.49 -16.44
C THR A 212 14.20 -6.28 -15.55
N VAL A 213 13.94 -6.39 -14.25
CA VAL A 213 14.32 -5.34 -13.30
C VAL A 213 15.85 -5.27 -13.18
N ILE A 214 16.57 -6.40 -13.17
CA ILE A 214 18.04 -6.38 -13.16
C ILE A 214 18.57 -5.67 -14.41
N GLY A 215 18.05 -6.00 -15.59
CA GLY A 215 18.42 -5.33 -16.85
C GLY A 215 18.16 -3.82 -16.82
N ALA A 216 16.96 -3.42 -16.39
CA ALA A 216 16.62 -2.01 -16.27
C ALA A 216 17.56 -1.27 -15.30
N GLN A 217 17.97 -1.90 -14.21
CA GLN A 217 18.90 -1.32 -13.24
C GLN A 217 20.35 -1.25 -13.75
N LEU A 218 20.76 -2.13 -14.68
CA LEU A 218 22.03 -1.96 -15.41
C LEU A 218 21.99 -0.68 -16.24
N SER A 219 20.90 -0.43 -16.96
CA SER A 219 20.71 0.78 -17.78
C SER A 219 20.65 2.07 -16.95
N VAL A 220 20.10 2.00 -15.72
CA VAL A 220 20.10 3.13 -14.77
C VAL A 220 21.51 3.58 -14.37
N VAL A 221 22.48 2.66 -14.33
CA VAL A 221 23.90 2.97 -14.08
C VAL A 221 24.63 3.31 -15.39
N ALA A 222 24.38 2.54 -16.45
CA ALA A 222 25.11 2.65 -17.71
C ALA A 222 24.93 4.00 -18.40
N VAL A 223 23.71 4.57 -18.45
CA VAL A 223 23.48 5.83 -19.15
C VAL A 223 24.20 7.03 -18.50
N PRO A 224 24.05 7.29 -17.19
CA PRO A 224 24.83 8.34 -16.52
C PRO A 224 26.34 8.11 -16.65
N GLN A 225 26.79 6.86 -16.52
CA GLN A 225 28.20 6.51 -16.66
C GLN A 225 28.72 6.79 -18.07
N GLN A 226 27.97 6.44 -19.11
CA GLN A 226 28.36 6.69 -20.50
C GLN A 226 28.45 8.19 -20.79
N VAL A 227 27.47 8.97 -20.29
CA VAL A 227 27.49 10.43 -20.42
C VAL A 227 28.74 10.99 -19.75
N TYR A 228 29.10 10.51 -18.57
CA TYR A 228 30.32 10.92 -17.89
C TYR A 228 31.57 10.49 -18.64
N GLU A 229 31.67 9.24 -19.12
CA GLU A 229 32.83 8.74 -19.86
C GLU A 229 33.15 9.61 -21.09
N ILE A 230 32.11 10.04 -21.82
CA ILE A 230 32.22 10.91 -22.99
C ILE A 230 32.61 12.35 -22.60
N THR A 231 32.01 12.91 -21.54
CA THR A 231 32.06 14.37 -21.28
C THR A 231 32.96 14.79 -20.13
N ARG A 232 33.29 13.87 -19.22
CA ARG A 232 34.01 14.10 -17.96
C ARG A 232 33.41 15.21 -17.10
N SER A 233 32.08 15.33 -17.11
CA SER A 233 31.39 16.40 -16.42
C SER A 233 30.06 15.95 -15.82
N SER A 234 29.91 16.08 -14.50
CA SER A 234 28.63 15.86 -13.82
C SER A 234 27.52 16.81 -14.29
N ALA A 235 27.84 17.97 -14.86
CA ALA A 235 26.82 18.87 -15.42
C ALA A 235 26.10 18.22 -16.62
N TYR A 236 26.84 17.53 -17.49
CA TYR A 236 26.25 16.77 -18.59
C TYR A 236 25.48 15.54 -18.09
N VAL A 237 25.98 14.86 -17.06
CA VAL A 237 25.23 13.77 -16.41
C VAL A 237 23.92 14.30 -15.82
N GLY A 238 23.93 15.50 -15.25
CA GLY A 238 22.74 16.20 -14.75
C GLY A 238 21.69 16.47 -15.83
N LEU A 239 22.08 16.62 -17.11
CA LEU A 239 21.13 16.76 -18.22
C LEU A 239 20.26 15.50 -18.41
N THR A 240 20.71 14.32 -17.96
CA THR A 240 19.83 13.13 -17.90
C THR A 240 18.58 13.39 -17.07
N GLY A 241 18.63 14.32 -16.11
CA GLY A 241 17.48 14.83 -15.39
C GLY A 241 16.41 15.43 -16.32
N ILE A 242 16.75 16.46 -17.10
CA ILE A 242 15.81 17.11 -18.03
C ILE A 242 15.35 16.15 -19.13
N PHE A 243 16.28 15.44 -19.75
CA PHE A 243 15.97 14.49 -20.82
C PHE A 243 15.12 13.31 -20.33
N GLY A 244 15.20 12.96 -19.04
CA GLY A 244 14.29 11.98 -18.45
C GLY A 244 12.96 12.56 -17.98
N LEU A 245 12.97 13.76 -17.40
CA LEU A 245 11.79 14.39 -16.81
C LEU A 245 10.75 14.77 -17.86
N VAL A 246 11.16 15.46 -18.92
CA VAL A 246 10.23 16.02 -19.91
C VAL A 246 9.39 14.93 -20.57
N PRO A 247 9.96 13.83 -21.10
CA PRO A 247 9.16 12.75 -21.67
C PRO A 247 8.33 12.03 -20.62
N LEU A 248 8.88 11.84 -19.41
CA LEU A 248 8.16 11.17 -18.33
C LEU A 248 6.88 11.92 -17.94
N VAL A 249 6.92 13.25 -17.86
CA VAL A 249 5.74 14.07 -17.56
C VAL A 249 4.77 14.05 -18.74
N VAL A 250 5.25 14.32 -19.95
CA VAL A 250 4.38 14.39 -21.15
C VAL A 250 3.68 13.06 -21.42
N PHE A 251 4.43 11.97 -21.49
CA PHE A 251 3.90 10.64 -21.81
C PHE A 251 3.32 9.91 -20.60
N GLY A 252 3.76 10.21 -19.38
CA GLY A 252 3.17 9.63 -18.16
C GLY A 252 1.75 10.12 -17.92
N LEU A 253 1.48 11.41 -18.17
CA LEU A 253 0.13 11.97 -18.11
C LEU A 253 -0.80 11.35 -19.16
N TRP A 254 -0.28 11.09 -20.37
CA TRP A 254 -1.06 10.49 -21.46
C TRP A 254 -1.16 8.97 -21.36
N GLY A 255 -0.20 8.31 -20.71
CA GLY A 255 -0.12 6.86 -20.62
C GLY A 255 -1.29 6.25 -19.86
N GLY A 256 -1.79 6.92 -18.82
CA GLY A 256 -3.01 6.52 -18.11
C GLY A 256 -4.25 6.59 -19.02
N ALA A 257 -4.41 7.69 -19.76
CA ALA A 257 -5.50 7.86 -20.73
C ALA A 257 -5.48 6.75 -21.79
N LEU A 258 -4.29 6.47 -22.30
CA LEU A 258 -4.08 5.47 -23.34
C LEU A 258 -4.40 4.06 -22.83
N ALA A 259 -4.07 3.75 -21.58
CA ALA A 259 -4.38 2.48 -20.93
C ALA A 259 -5.87 2.25 -20.63
N ASP A 260 -6.68 3.30 -20.71
CA ASP A 260 -8.14 3.23 -20.51
C ASP A 260 -8.91 3.11 -21.82
N VAL A 261 -8.34 3.52 -22.95
CA VAL A 261 -8.97 3.42 -24.28
C VAL A 261 -8.44 2.25 -25.11
N MET A 262 -7.20 1.80 -24.86
CA MET A 262 -6.59 0.67 -25.55
C MET A 262 -6.65 -0.61 -24.69
N ASP A 263 -6.63 -1.76 -25.36
CA ASP A 263 -6.35 -3.02 -24.68
C ASP A 263 -4.99 -2.95 -23.99
N ARG A 264 -4.97 -3.25 -22.68
CA ARG A 264 -3.79 -3.06 -21.84
C ARG A 264 -2.65 -4.00 -22.19
N ARG A 265 -2.94 -5.21 -22.68
CA ARG A 265 -1.91 -6.12 -23.20
C ARG A 265 -1.27 -5.54 -24.45
N ARG A 266 -2.06 -4.98 -25.38
CA ARG A 266 -1.52 -4.34 -26.60
C ARG A 266 -0.65 -3.14 -26.25
N LEU A 267 -1.11 -2.27 -25.34
CA LEU A 267 -0.34 -1.10 -24.93
C LEU A 267 0.96 -1.50 -24.22
N LEU A 268 0.90 -2.49 -23.32
CA LEU A 268 2.09 -2.99 -22.64
C LEU A 268 3.08 -3.60 -23.64
N MET A 269 2.59 -4.34 -24.66
CA MET A 269 3.43 -4.89 -25.72
C MET A 269 4.14 -3.78 -26.52
N ILE A 270 3.41 -2.75 -26.98
CA ILE A 270 3.98 -1.63 -27.74
C ILE A 270 5.08 -0.94 -26.95
N THR A 271 4.82 -0.62 -25.69
CA THR A 271 5.79 0.07 -24.84
C THR A 271 6.99 -0.81 -24.50
N SER A 272 6.80 -2.11 -24.25
CA SER A 272 7.91 -3.04 -24.03
C SER A 272 8.76 -3.25 -25.29
N ILE A 273 8.17 -3.27 -26.49
CA ILE A 273 8.92 -3.29 -27.75
C ILE A 273 9.73 -1.99 -27.89
N GLY A 274 9.11 -0.84 -27.60
CA GLY A 274 9.80 0.45 -27.60
C GLY A 274 11.02 0.48 -26.69
N LEU A 275 10.87 0.00 -25.45
CA LEU A 275 11.99 -0.16 -24.51
C LEU A 275 13.08 -1.09 -25.06
N GLY A 276 12.70 -2.23 -25.62
CA GLY A 276 13.63 -3.20 -26.24
C GLY A 276 14.40 -2.59 -27.40
N VAL A 277 13.72 -1.90 -28.32
CA VAL A 277 14.35 -1.22 -29.46
C VAL A 277 15.31 -0.15 -28.97
N THR A 278 14.92 0.68 -28.00
CA THR A 278 15.83 1.70 -27.45
C THR A 278 17.05 1.08 -26.76
N SER A 279 16.90 -0.04 -26.06
CA SER A 279 18.00 -0.77 -25.43
C SER A 279 18.97 -1.34 -26.48
N VAL A 280 18.45 -1.88 -27.58
CA VAL A 280 19.27 -2.33 -28.72
C VAL A 280 20.00 -1.16 -29.39
N LEU A 281 19.34 0.00 -29.54
CA LEU A 281 19.98 1.20 -30.08
C LEU A 281 21.10 1.72 -29.16
N PHE A 282 20.93 1.66 -27.84
CA PHE A 282 22.00 1.93 -26.88
C PHE A 282 23.16 0.96 -27.05
N TRP A 283 22.88 -0.33 -27.23
CA TRP A 283 23.93 -1.31 -27.51
C TRP A 283 24.66 -1.02 -28.82
N ILE A 284 23.93 -0.76 -29.92
CA ILE A 284 24.53 -0.47 -31.24
C ILE A 284 25.43 0.76 -31.17
N GLN A 285 24.96 1.88 -30.60
CA GLN A 285 25.78 3.09 -30.52
C GLN A 285 27.02 2.92 -29.64
N ALA A 286 26.92 2.12 -28.56
CA ALA A 286 28.05 1.82 -27.71
C ALA A 286 29.03 0.87 -28.40
N ALA A 287 28.54 -0.15 -29.13
CA ALA A 287 29.36 -1.10 -29.87
C ALA A 287 30.10 -0.45 -31.05
N LEU A 288 29.47 0.51 -31.70
CA LEU A 288 30.07 1.31 -32.77
C LEU A 288 30.93 2.47 -32.25
N ASN A 289 31.01 2.69 -30.94
CA ASN A 289 31.74 3.79 -30.30
C ASN A 289 31.41 5.18 -30.90
N VAL A 290 30.12 5.45 -31.12
CA VAL A 290 29.66 6.71 -31.74
C VAL A 290 30.01 7.93 -30.88
N ASN A 291 30.17 7.76 -29.56
CA ASN A 291 30.67 8.77 -28.61
C ASN A 291 29.99 10.14 -28.69
N ASN A 292 28.69 10.16 -29.02
CA ASN A 292 27.90 11.38 -29.10
C ASN A 292 26.92 11.47 -27.93
N VAL A 293 27.18 12.40 -27.00
CA VAL A 293 26.36 12.60 -25.80
C VAL A 293 24.90 12.95 -26.12
N TRP A 294 24.64 13.73 -27.18
CA TRP A 294 23.29 14.13 -27.54
C TRP A 294 22.47 12.96 -28.10
N LEU A 295 23.12 12.03 -28.78
CA LEU A 295 22.50 10.77 -29.21
C LEU A 295 22.10 9.94 -27.99
N VAL A 296 23.00 9.77 -27.01
CA VAL A 296 22.73 9.01 -25.77
C VAL A 296 21.58 9.65 -24.99
N LEU A 297 21.58 10.98 -24.81
CA LEU A 297 20.50 11.71 -24.14
C LEU A 297 19.17 11.64 -24.90
N GLY A 298 19.21 11.73 -26.24
CA GLY A 298 18.03 11.58 -27.10
C GLY A 298 17.41 10.19 -27.00
N LEU A 299 18.23 9.13 -27.08
CA LEU A 299 17.79 7.76 -26.87
C LEU A 299 17.22 7.55 -25.47
N PHE A 300 17.85 8.14 -24.45
CA PHE A 300 17.37 8.08 -23.07
C PHE A 300 15.99 8.73 -22.94
N SER A 301 15.79 9.89 -23.56
CA SER A 301 14.50 10.58 -23.61
C SER A 301 13.40 9.72 -24.25
N VAL A 302 13.69 9.06 -25.38
CA VAL A 302 12.74 8.14 -26.03
C VAL A 302 12.46 6.93 -25.14
N GLN A 303 13.47 6.35 -24.50
CA GLN A 303 13.28 5.24 -23.55
C GLN A 303 12.40 5.66 -22.36
N GLN A 304 12.59 6.87 -21.81
CA GLN A 304 11.79 7.40 -20.72
C GLN A 304 10.33 7.66 -21.14
N ALA A 305 10.07 8.05 -22.40
CA ALA A 305 8.72 8.14 -22.93
C ALA A 305 7.98 6.80 -22.89
N PHE A 306 8.62 5.73 -23.38
CA PHE A 306 8.04 4.39 -23.33
C PHE A 306 7.87 3.89 -21.89
N PHE A 307 8.86 4.13 -21.03
CA PHE A 307 8.80 3.77 -19.60
C PHE A 307 7.62 4.45 -18.89
N ALA A 308 7.37 5.73 -19.19
CA ALA A 308 6.29 6.52 -18.59
C ALA A 308 4.90 5.95 -18.87
N VAL A 309 4.70 5.34 -20.03
CA VAL A 309 3.45 4.66 -20.39
C VAL A 309 3.43 3.21 -19.90
N ASN A 310 4.59 2.54 -19.92
CA ASN A 310 4.72 1.13 -19.53
C ASN A 310 4.36 0.92 -18.05
N GLN A 311 4.89 1.76 -17.15
CA GLN A 311 4.68 1.64 -15.70
C GLN A 311 3.20 1.65 -15.26
N PRO A 312 2.38 2.67 -15.60
CA PRO A 312 0.97 2.68 -15.21
C PRO A 312 0.18 1.54 -15.88
N THR A 313 0.52 1.18 -17.12
CA THR A 313 -0.12 0.05 -17.81
C THR A 313 0.15 -1.26 -17.08
N ARG A 314 1.40 -1.52 -16.66
CA ARG A 314 1.79 -2.71 -15.90
C ARG A 314 1.10 -2.76 -14.54
N ALA A 315 1.08 -1.64 -13.81
CA ALA A 315 0.41 -1.54 -12.51
C ALA A 315 -1.10 -1.80 -12.61
N ALA A 316 -1.74 -1.38 -13.71
CA ALA A 316 -3.17 -1.59 -13.94
C ALA A 316 -3.56 -3.01 -14.38
N ILE A 317 -2.59 -3.82 -14.82
CA ILE A 317 -2.82 -5.22 -15.23
C ILE A 317 -2.87 -6.16 -14.03
N ILE A 318 -2.00 -5.96 -13.02
CA ILE A 318 -1.89 -6.87 -11.87
C ILE A 318 -3.24 -7.08 -11.15
N PRO A 319 -4.03 -6.04 -10.81
CA PRO A 319 -5.34 -6.21 -10.17
C PRO A 319 -6.40 -6.89 -11.02
N ARG A 320 -6.16 -7.06 -12.33
CA ARG A 320 -7.05 -7.80 -13.23
C ARG A 320 -6.70 -9.27 -13.34
N LEU A 321 -5.47 -9.66 -12.97
CA LEU A 321 -5.01 -11.04 -13.04
C LEU A 321 -5.32 -11.83 -11.78
N ILE A 322 -5.32 -11.19 -10.61
CA ILE A 322 -5.47 -11.85 -9.31
C ILE A 322 -6.64 -11.26 -8.50
N PRO A 323 -7.29 -12.06 -7.62
CA PRO A 323 -8.34 -11.57 -6.73
C PRO A 323 -7.84 -10.45 -5.80
N GLY A 324 -8.72 -9.49 -5.47
CA GLY A 324 -8.39 -8.34 -4.62
C GLY A 324 -7.74 -8.69 -3.27
N ARG A 325 -8.13 -9.82 -2.67
CA ARG A 325 -7.56 -10.33 -1.40
C ARG A 325 -6.07 -10.71 -1.50
N GLN A 326 -5.56 -11.01 -2.69
CA GLN A 326 -4.16 -11.37 -2.94
C GLN A 326 -3.29 -10.16 -3.34
N LEU A 327 -3.88 -8.97 -3.53
CA LEU A 327 -3.16 -7.77 -3.96
C LEU A 327 -2.05 -7.34 -2.99
N PRO A 328 -2.23 -7.33 -1.66
CA PRO A 328 -1.16 -6.96 -0.73
C PRO A 328 0.05 -7.91 -0.83
N ALA A 329 -0.19 -9.22 -0.92
CA ALA A 329 0.85 -10.23 -1.10
C ALA A 329 1.59 -10.03 -2.44
N ALA A 330 0.86 -9.77 -3.53
CA ALA A 330 1.45 -9.50 -4.83
C ALA A 330 2.29 -8.21 -4.84
N ASN A 331 1.82 -7.15 -4.18
CA ASN A 331 2.58 -5.91 -4.03
C ASN A 331 3.88 -6.14 -3.26
N SER A 332 3.82 -6.90 -2.16
CA SER A 332 5.02 -7.28 -1.39
C SER A 332 6.03 -8.05 -2.25
N LEU A 333 5.59 -9.09 -2.98
CA LEU A 333 6.43 -9.84 -3.90
C LEU A 333 7.07 -8.97 -5.00
N ASN A 334 6.34 -8.01 -5.55
CA ASN A 334 6.89 -7.09 -6.54
C ASN A 334 7.90 -6.12 -5.93
N MET A 335 7.66 -5.62 -4.71
CA MET A 335 8.61 -4.78 -3.99
C MET A 335 9.91 -5.53 -3.70
N THR A 336 9.84 -6.81 -3.33
CA THR A 336 11.04 -7.65 -3.17
C THR A 336 11.86 -7.72 -4.46
N VAL A 337 11.23 -7.92 -5.61
CA VAL A 337 11.91 -7.97 -6.90
C VAL A 337 12.54 -6.62 -7.27
N VAL A 338 11.82 -5.52 -7.06
CA VAL A 338 12.32 -4.17 -7.33
C VAL A 338 13.53 -3.85 -6.45
N GLN A 339 13.45 -4.11 -5.15
CA GLN A 339 14.57 -3.85 -4.22
C GLN A 339 15.77 -4.75 -4.50
N PHE A 340 15.54 -6.04 -4.79
CA PHE A 340 16.61 -6.95 -5.16
C PHE A 340 17.33 -6.45 -6.42
N GLY A 341 16.59 -6.10 -7.47
CA GLY A 341 17.20 -5.58 -8.70
C GLY A 341 17.89 -4.23 -8.48
N ALA A 342 17.36 -3.36 -7.62
CA ALA A 342 17.97 -2.07 -7.30
C ALA A 342 19.30 -2.19 -6.55
N ILE A 343 19.54 -3.31 -5.87
CA ILE A 343 20.81 -3.64 -5.24
C ILE A 343 21.71 -4.42 -6.21
N ALA A 344 21.20 -5.52 -6.78
CA ALA A 344 21.96 -6.44 -7.61
C ALA A 344 22.42 -5.79 -8.93
N GLY A 345 21.54 -5.02 -9.59
CA GLY A 345 21.84 -4.38 -10.88
C GLY A 345 23.07 -3.46 -10.80
N PRO A 346 23.10 -2.45 -9.93
CA PRO A 346 24.26 -1.57 -9.82
C PRO A 346 25.55 -2.27 -9.38
N LEU A 347 25.46 -3.25 -8.47
CA LEU A 347 26.63 -4.04 -8.07
C LEU A 347 27.19 -4.87 -9.23
N LEU A 348 26.31 -5.51 -10.02
CA LEU A 348 26.70 -6.22 -11.23
C LEU A 348 27.29 -5.26 -12.27
N ALA A 349 26.70 -4.07 -12.44
CA ALA A 349 27.25 -3.04 -13.33
C ALA A 349 28.68 -2.66 -12.92
N GLY A 350 28.92 -2.37 -11.64
CA GLY A 350 30.25 -1.98 -11.15
C GLY A 350 31.33 -3.06 -11.32
N VAL A 351 30.94 -4.35 -11.31
CA VAL A 351 31.86 -5.48 -11.55
C VAL A 351 32.06 -5.74 -13.06
N LEU A 352 31.00 -5.62 -13.86
CA LEU A 352 31.04 -5.95 -15.29
C LEU A 352 31.66 -4.83 -16.14
N ILE A 353 31.47 -3.56 -15.78
CA ILE A 353 31.95 -2.42 -16.57
C ILE A 353 33.46 -2.47 -16.81
N PRO A 354 34.34 -2.68 -15.80
CA PRO A 354 35.79 -2.71 -16.02
C PRO A 354 36.28 -3.81 -16.97
N SER A 355 35.56 -4.94 -17.03
CA SER A 355 36.00 -6.12 -17.79
C SER A 355 35.31 -6.28 -19.14
N ALA A 356 34.05 -5.84 -19.25
CA ALA A 356 33.21 -6.09 -20.42
C ALA A 356 32.63 -4.81 -21.06
N GLY A 357 32.86 -3.64 -20.46
CA GLY A 357 32.41 -2.35 -20.96
C GLY A 357 30.90 -2.12 -20.86
N LEU A 358 30.47 -0.90 -21.22
CA LEU A 358 29.07 -0.48 -21.20
C LEU A 358 28.22 -1.19 -22.27
N GLN A 359 28.85 -1.65 -23.35
CA GLN A 359 28.20 -2.39 -24.43
C GLN A 359 27.53 -3.66 -23.90
N LEU A 360 28.21 -4.41 -23.03
CA LEU A 360 27.64 -5.64 -22.47
C LEU A 360 26.39 -5.34 -21.61
N LEU A 361 26.41 -4.26 -20.83
CA LEU A 361 25.27 -3.89 -19.98
C LEU A 361 24.01 -3.61 -20.82
N TYR A 362 24.14 -2.85 -21.91
CA TYR A 362 23.02 -2.59 -22.83
C TYR A 362 22.57 -3.85 -23.58
N LEU A 363 23.50 -4.73 -23.94
CA LEU A 363 23.16 -6.02 -24.55
C LEU A 363 22.38 -6.93 -23.59
N LEU A 364 22.83 -7.01 -22.33
CA LEU A 364 22.15 -7.79 -21.30
C LEU A 364 20.75 -7.24 -21.03
N ASP A 365 20.59 -5.93 -20.91
CA ASP A 365 19.26 -5.29 -20.76
C ASP A 365 18.35 -5.64 -21.96
N SER A 366 18.87 -5.54 -23.19
CA SER A 366 18.14 -5.90 -24.41
C SER A 366 17.68 -7.36 -24.42
N ILE A 367 18.55 -8.28 -24.01
CA ILE A 367 18.24 -9.73 -23.91
C ILE A 367 17.21 -9.97 -22.80
N PHE A 368 17.37 -9.33 -21.65
CA PHE A 368 16.48 -9.50 -20.51
C PHE A 368 15.07 -9.00 -20.82
N LEU A 369 14.93 -7.91 -21.58
CA LEU A 369 13.64 -7.42 -22.06
C LEU A 369 12.86 -8.44 -22.91
N LEU A 370 13.53 -9.39 -23.56
CA LEU A 370 12.85 -10.50 -24.26
C LEU A 370 11.99 -11.36 -23.31
N ALA A 371 12.40 -11.49 -22.04
CA ALA A 371 11.62 -12.20 -21.04
C ALA A 371 10.29 -11.50 -20.74
N THR A 372 10.28 -10.16 -20.64
CA THR A 372 9.03 -9.39 -20.51
C THR A 372 8.18 -9.51 -21.76
N LEU A 373 8.76 -9.37 -22.94
CA LEU A 373 8.02 -9.51 -24.21
C LEU A 373 7.33 -10.86 -24.32
N TRP A 374 8.05 -11.95 -24.00
CA TRP A 374 7.49 -13.30 -23.94
C TRP A 374 6.35 -13.41 -22.91
N ALA A 375 6.52 -12.86 -21.71
CA ALA A 375 5.52 -12.93 -20.65
C ALA A 375 4.24 -12.17 -21.04
N VAL A 376 4.38 -10.96 -21.61
CA VAL A 376 3.26 -10.13 -22.08
C VAL A 376 2.59 -10.75 -23.30
N TRP A 377 3.35 -11.41 -24.18
CA TRP A 377 2.80 -12.09 -25.35
C TRP A 377 1.88 -13.25 -24.95
N LYS A 378 2.16 -13.94 -23.85
CA LYS A 378 1.31 -15.03 -23.34
C LYS A 378 0.11 -14.58 -22.50
N LEU A 379 -0.01 -13.29 -22.17
CA LEU A 379 -1.17 -12.80 -21.41
C LEU A 379 -2.46 -12.92 -22.23
N PRO A 380 -3.63 -13.11 -21.58
CA PRO A 380 -4.92 -12.95 -22.24
C PRO A 380 -5.15 -11.48 -22.65
N ALA A 381 -6.08 -11.25 -23.59
CA ALA A 381 -6.51 -9.89 -23.92
C ALA A 381 -7.19 -9.25 -22.70
N ILE A 382 -6.92 -7.96 -22.46
CA ILE A 382 -7.41 -7.22 -21.30
C ILE A 382 -8.10 -5.96 -21.84
N PRO A 383 -9.37 -6.08 -22.27
CA PRO A 383 -10.08 -4.99 -22.94
C PRO A 383 -10.33 -3.80 -22.00
N PRO A 384 -10.44 -2.59 -22.57
CA PRO A 384 -10.76 -1.39 -21.79
C PRO A 384 -12.16 -1.50 -21.16
N THR A 385 -12.29 -0.99 -19.94
CA THR A 385 -13.60 -0.85 -19.26
C THR A 385 -14.15 0.53 -19.62
N GLY A 386 -15.24 0.58 -20.38
CA GLY A 386 -15.74 1.73 -21.15
C GLY A 386 -16.12 3.04 -20.42
N THR A 387 -15.63 3.28 -19.21
CA THR A 387 -15.73 4.57 -18.52
C THR A 387 -14.41 5.32 -18.69
N SER A 388 -14.22 5.95 -19.85
CA SER A 388 -13.11 6.90 -20.04
C SER A 388 -13.34 8.10 -19.13
N ARG A 389 -12.60 8.21 -18.01
CA ARG A 389 -12.36 9.51 -17.38
C ARG A 389 -11.36 10.27 -18.24
N ARG A 390 -11.53 11.59 -18.36
CA ARG A 390 -10.67 12.46 -19.20
C ARG A 390 -9.30 12.62 -18.54
N ALA A 391 -8.46 11.60 -18.64
CA ALA A 391 -7.06 11.72 -18.25
C ALA A 391 -6.37 12.82 -19.10
N GLY A 392 -5.73 13.77 -18.41
CA GLY A 392 -5.10 14.92 -19.04
C GLY A 392 -4.51 15.90 -18.03
N LEU A 393 -3.77 16.89 -18.54
CA LEU A 393 -3.13 17.96 -17.75
C LEU A 393 -4.12 18.66 -16.79
N SER A 394 -5.38 18.83 -17.21
CA SER A 394 -6.42 19.47 -16.39
C SER A 394 -6.77 18.68 -15.12
N GLU A 395 -6.75 17.34 -15.16
CA GLU A 395 -7.04 16.53 -13.96
C GLU A 395 -5.89 16.60 -12.95
N VAL A 396 -4.65 16.62 -13.43
CA VAL A 396 -3.46 16.79 -12.57
C VAL A 396 -3.38 18.20 -12.00
N LEU A 397 -3.66 19.23 -12.80
CA LEU A 397 -3.79 20.61 -12.33
C LEU A 397 -4.89 20.73 -11.26
N GLY A 398 -6.04 20.09 -11.46
CA GLY A 398 -7.10 20.02 -10.44
C GLY A 398 -6.64 19.33 -9.15
N GLY A 399 -5.78 18.31 -9.26
CA GLY A 399 -5.11 17.69 -8.11
C GLY A 399 -4.22 18.66 -7.34
N PHE A 400 -3.45 19.51 -8.04
CA PHE A 400 -2.64 20.57 -7.41
C PHE A 400 -3.51 21.64 -6.76
N THR A 401 -4.61 22.05 -7.39
CA THR A 401 -5.57 23.00 -6.80
C THR A 401 -6.17 22.44 -5.52
N TYR A 402 -6.58 21.17 -5.50
CA TYR A 402 -7.05 20.50 -4.30
C TYR A 402 -5.95 20.40 -3.24
N LEU A 403 -4.74 20.01 -3.62
CA LEU A 403 -3.61 19.90 -2.71
C LEU A 403 -3.34 21.23 -1.99
N ALA A 404 -3.45 22.36 -2.69
CA ALA A 404 -3.28 23.69 -2.12
C ALA A 404 -4.30 24.01 -1.00
N THR A 405 -5.48 23.38 -1.01
CA THR A 405 -6.48 23.53 0.06
C THR A 405 -6.12 22.72 1.32
N GLN A 406 -5.37 21.62 1.16
CA GLN A 406 -5.04 20.67 2.22
C GLN A 406 -3.65 20.96 2.79
N LYS A 407 -3.54 21.92 3.73
CA LYS A 407 -2.26 22.43 4.26
C LYS A 407 -1.31 21.35 4.79
N VAL A 408 -1.82 20.31 5.45
CA VAL A 408 -1.00 19.20 5.98
C VAL A 408 -0.42 18.35 4.84
N LEU A 409 -1.24 18.05 3.84
CA LEU A 409 -0.81 17.25 2.70
C LEU A 409 0.16 18.05 1.82
N LEU A 410 -0.12 19.32 1.57
CA LEU A 410 0.78 20.23 0.87
C LEU A 410 2.15 20.29 1.54
N ALA A 411 2.19 20.49 2.86
CA ALA A 411 3.44 20.50 3.62
C ALA A 411 4.21 19.18 3.46
N SER A 412 3.51 18.04 3.51
CA SER A 412 4.15 16.74 3.25
C SER A 412 4.82 16.66 1.87
N PHE A 413 4.19 17.19 0.82
CA PHE A 413 4.77 17.22 -0.53
C PHE A 413 5.92 18.22 -0.65
N VAL A 414 5.81 19.39 -0.01
CA VAL A 414 6.87 20.42 -0.03
C VAL A 414 8.14 19.88 0.59
N VAL A 415 8.07 19.27 1.78
CA VAL A 415 9.27 18.75 2.46
C VAL A 415 9.87 17.57 1.67
N ASP A 416 9.04 16.76 1.01
CA ASP A 416 9.49 15.69 0.13
C ASP A 416 10.20 16.19 -1.13
N ILE A 417 9.66 17.23 -1.79
CA ILE A 417 10.32 17.91 -2.92
C ILE A 417 11.66 18.47 -2.48
N ILE A 418 11.72 19.14 -1.33
CA ILE A 418 12.98 19.67 -0.78
C ILE A 418 14.00 18.54 -0.64
N ALA A 419 13.61 17.41 -0.03
CA ALA A 419 14.47 16.24 0.15
C ALA A 419 15.00 15.69 -1.17
N MET A 420 14.13 15.47 -2.17
CA MET A 420 14.56 14.88 -3.44
C MET A 420 15.38 15.84 -4.30
N VAL A 421 14.98 17.12 -4.36
CA VAL A 421 15.61 18.11 -5.25
C VAL A 421 16.99 18.52 -4.74
N PHE A 422 17.10 18.86 -3.44
CA PHE A 422 18.39 19.27 -2.89
C PHE A 422 19.22 18.11 -2.40
N GLY A 423 18.65 16.92 -2.36
CA GLY A 423 19.30 15.84 -1.69
C GLY A 423 19.80 14.68 -2.52
N MET A 424 19.12 14.40 -3.62
CA MET A 424 19.39 13.21 -4.41
C MET A 424 20.55 13.48 -5.38
N SER A 425 21.78 13.35 -4.89
CA SER A 425 23.04 13.65 -5.62
C SER A 425 23.51 12.54 -6.58
N ARG A 426 22.58 11.71 -7.08
CA ARG A 426 22.82 10.55 -7.96
C ARG A 426 23.66 10.89 -9.20
N ALA A 427 23.40 12.05 -9.81
CA ALA A 427 24.12 12.50 -11.01
C ALA A 427 25.64 12.66 -10.79
N LEU A 428 26.08 12.78 -9.53
CA LEU A 428 27.49 12.96 -9.19
C LEU A 428 28.25 11.63 -9.08
N PHE A 429 27.54 10.48 -8.99
CA PHE A 429 28.17 9.20 -8.68
C PHE A 429 29.25 8.77 -9.68
N PRO A 430 29.09 8.93 -11.02
CA PRO A 430 30.16 8.68 -11.98
C PRO A 430 31.45 9.45 -11.69
N GLU A 431 31.33 10.75 -11.43
CA GLU A 431 32.47 11.63 -11.17
C GLU A 431 33.10 11.34 -9.81
N ILE A 432 32.28 11.16 -8.77
CA ILE A 432 32.75 10.81 -7.42
C ILE A 432 33.50 9.46 -7.44
N ALA A 433 32.97 8.46 -8.14
CA ALA A 433 33.63 7.17 -8.26
C ALA A 433 35.01 7.30 -8.91
N HIS A 434 35.12 8.08 -10.00
CA HIS A 434 36.36 8.29 -10.72
C HIS A 434 37.37 9.17 -9.96
N GLU A 435 36.97 10.39 -9.63
CA GLU A 435 37.86 11.44 -9.12
C GLU A 435 38.14 11.30 -7.61
N SER A 436 37.17 10.83 -6.82
CA SER A 436 37.32 10.75 -5.35
C SER A 436 37.78 9.37 -4.88
N PHE A 437 37.26 8.30 -5.51
CA PHE A 437 37.52 6.93 -5.08
C PHE A 437 38.44 6.12 -6.00
N GLY A 438 38.83 6.67 -7.15
CA GLY A 438 39.84 6.09 -8.04
C GLY A 438 39.34 4.96 -8.95
N ASP A 439 38.03 4.84 -9.17
CA ASP A 439 37.52 3.95 -10.22
C ASP A 439 38.04 4.39 -11.60
N PRO A 440 38.14 3.49 -12.58
CA PRO A 440 38.38 3.87 -13.96
C PRO A 440 37.29 4.82 -14.48
N ALA A 441 37.67 5.64 -15.46
CA ALA A 441 36.78 6.53 -16.18
C ALA A 441 35.52 5.87 -16.77
N SER A 442 35.68 4.63 -17.22
CA SER A 442 34.62 3.80 -17.79
C SER A 442 33.62 3.35 -16.72
N GLY A 443 33.99 3.42 -15.44
CA GLY A 443 33.23 2.99 -14.28
C GLY A 443 33.86 1.78 -13.60
N GLY A 444 33.51 1.55 -12.34
CA GLY A 444 34.07 0.46 -11.56
C GLY A 444 33.27 0.10 -10.31
N PHE A 445 33.96 -0.46 -9.33
CA PHE A 445 33.34 -1.05 -8.16
C PHE A 445 32.73 0.01 -7.23
N ALA A 446 33.40 1.15 -7.05
CA ALA A 446 32.88 2.24 -6.22
C ALA A 446 31.57 2.80 -6.79
N LEU A 447 31.48 2.95 -8.12
CA LEU A 447 30.25 3.37 -8.80
C LEU A 447 29.07 2.46 -8.46
N GLY A 448 29.27 1.13 -8.57
CA GLY A 448 28.23 0.15 -8.27
C GLY A 448 27.77 0.20 -6.81
N LEU A 449 28.70 0.37 -5.88
CA LEU A 449 28.40 0.53 -4.45
C LEU A 449 27.58 1.80 -4.18
N LEU A 450 27.95 2.95 -4.75
CA LEU A 450 27.25 4.22 -4.54
C LEU A 450 25.78 4.14 -4.98
N PHE A 451 25.50 3.55 -6.15
CA PHE A 451 24.14 3.36 -6.63
C PHE A 451 23.33 2.35 -5.79
N ALA A 452 23.96 1.27 -5.32
CA ALA A 452 23.27 0.24 -4.53
C ALA A 452 23.03 0.65 -3.07
N ALA A 453 23.86 1.52 -2.50
CA ALA A 453 23.86 1.86 -1.08
C ALA A 453 22.49 2.31 -0.55
N MET A 454 21.82 3.22 -1.26
CA MET A 454 20.50 3.73 -0.85
C MET A 454 19.45 2.62 -0.79
N SER A 455 19.44 1.70 -1.77
CA SER A 455 18.49 0.58 -1.80
C SER A 455 18.77 -0.44 -0.69
N VAL A 456 20.04 -0.73 -0.39
CA VAL A 456 20.41 -1.55 0.78
C VAL A 456 19.86 -0.93 2.06
N GLY A 457 20.07 0.37 2.22
CA GLY A 457 19.50 1.17 3.29
C GLY A 457 17.98 1.04 3.41
N ALA A 458 17.27 1.28 2.31
CA ALA A 458 15.81 1.24 2.25
C ALA A 458 15.25 -0.14 2.64
N VAL A 459 15.90 -1.24 2.22
CA VAL A 459 15.53 -2.61 2.64
C VAL A 459 15.70 -2.78 4.14
N LEU A 460 16.84 -2.37 4.71
CA LEU A 460 17.08 -2.46 6.15
C LEU A 460 16.06 -1.62 6.93
N GLY A 461 15.80 -0.38 6.50
CA GLY A 461 14.79 0.50 7.10
C GLY A 461 13.39 -0.11 7.09
N GLY A 462 13.02 -0.80 6.00
CA GLY A 462 11.77 -1.55 5.89
C GLY A 462 11.69 -2.76 6.82
N VAL A 463 12.75 -3.57 6.90
CA VAL A 463 12.82 -4.74 7.80
C VAL A 463 12.71 -4.33 9.27
N PHE A 464 13.34 -3.21 9.66
CA PHE A 464 13.31 -2.69 11.03
C PHE A 464 12.16 -1.72 11.31
N SER A 465 11.13 -1.67 10.46
CA SER A 465 10.00 -0.70 10.56
C SER A 465 8.85 -1.11 11.50
N GLY A 466 8.97 -2.22 12.25
CA GLY A 466 7.88 -2.73 13.10
C GLY A 466 7.38 -1.77 14.20
N TRP A 467 8.13 -0.71 14.50
CA TRP A 467 7.75 0.32 15.47
C TRP A 467 6.91 1.46 14.88
N LEU A 468 6.83 1.60 13.55
CA LEU A 468 6.15 2.72 12.88
C LEU A 468 4.68 2.92 13.30
N PRO A 469 3.85 1.86 13.45
CA PRO A 469 2.45 2.04 13.85
C PRO A 469 2.26 2.68 15.23
N ARG A 470 3.29 2.66 16.09
CA ARG A 470 3.24 3.25 17.44
C ARG A 470 3.41 4.77 17.43
N VAL A 471 3.87 5.35 16.32
CA VAL A 471 4.19 6.78 16.23
C VAL A 471 2.92 7.60 15.96
N GLN A 472 2.47 8.34 16.98
CA GLN A 472 1.25 9.14 16.90
C GLN A 472 1.45 10.47 16.16
N TYR A 473 2.63 11.08 16.27
CA TYR A 473 2.95 12.40 15.68
C TYR A 473 3.68 12.25 14.35
N GLN A 474 2.96 11.77 13.33
CA GLN A 474 3.56 11.45 12.02
C GLN A 474 4.19 12.66 11.34
N GLY A 475 3.63 13.87 11.49
CA GLY A 475 4.22 15.07 10.89
C GLY A 475 5.62 15.40 11.45
N ARG A 476 5.81 15.27 12.77
CA ARG A 476 7.15 15.44 13.40
C ARG A 476 8.09 14.33 12.98
N ALA A 477 7.60 13.10 12.89
CA ALA A 477 8.41 11.96 12.46
C ALA A 477 8.96 12.17 11.04
N VAL A 478 8.12 12.63 10.10
CA VAL A 478 8.55 12.96 8.73
C VAL A 478 9.62 14.06 8.73
N LEU A 479 9.43 15.15 9.47
CA LEU A 479 10.44 16.22 9.56
C LEU A 479 11.78 15.73 10.12
N VAL A 480 11.75 14.91 11.17
CA VAL A 480 12.98 14.32 11.76
C VAL A 480 13.66 13.41 10.75
N CYS A 481 12.90 12.58 10.03
CA CYS A 481 13.47 11.71 9.01
C CYS A 481 14.14 12.52 7.90
N ILE A 482 13.49 13.58 7.41
CA ILE A 482 14.06 14.37 6.31
C ILE A 482 15.28 15.21 6.79
N ALA A 483 15.30 15.65 8.05
CA ALA A 483 16.49 16.27 8.63
C ALA A 483 17.65 15.28 8.77
N LEU A 484 17.38 14.03 9.19
CA LEU A 484 18.39 12.95 9.26
C LEU A 484 18.88 12.54 7.88
N TRP A 485 18.00 12.51 6.88
CA TRP A 485 18.35 12.37 5.47
C TRP A 485 19.31 13.50 5.05
N GLY A 486 19.06 14.75 5.49
CA GLY A 486 19.91 15.91 5.18
C GLY A 486 21.29 15.79 5.78
N LEU A 487 21.34 15.39 7.06
CA LEU A 487 22.58 15.14 7.78
C LEU A 487 23.38 13.99 7.16
N SER A 488 22.68 12.94 6.69
CA SER A 488 23.29 11.84 5.95
C SER A 488 23.99 12.33 4.69
N MET A 489 23.37 13.19 3.88
CA MET A 489 24.01 13.71 2.67
C MET A 489 25.11 14.73 2.95
N VAL A 490 25.02 15.49 4.05
CA VAL A 490 26.17 16.27 4.54
C VAL A 490 27.35 15.35 4.86
N GLY A 491 27.11 14.28 5.62
CA GLY A 491 28.15 13.29 5.96
C GLY A 491 28.75 12.61 4.72
N PHE A 492 27.90 12.23 3.75
CA PHE A 492 28.33 11.70 2.47
C PHE A 492 29.21 12.69 1.70
N GLY A 493 28.77 13.94 1.52
CA GLY A 493 29.53 14.96 0.81
C GLY A 493 30.85 15.32 1.49
N VAL A 494 30.89 15.34 2.83
CA VAL A 494 32.14 15.52 3.60
C VAL A 494 33.09 14.35 3.39
N ALA A 495 32.60 13.10 3.42
CA ALA A 495 33.42 11.93 3.16
C ALA A 495 34.02 11.95 1.74
N VAL A 496 33.24 12.41 0.75
CA VAL A 496 33.68 12.61 -0.63
C VAL A 496 34.69 13.75 -0.75
N TYR A 497 34.48 14.87 -0.05
CA TYR A 497 35.37 16.03 -0.09
C TYR A 497 36.79 15.71 0.41
N PHE A 498 36.90 14.88 1.46
CA PHE A 498 38.19 14.44 1.99
C PHE A 498 38.76 13.21 1.29
N ALA A 499 38.01 12.59 0.37
CA ALA A 499 38.50 11.44 -0.37
C ALA A 499 39.48 11.88 -1.46
N SER A 500 40.57 11.11 -1.59
CA SER A 500 41.58 11.24 -2.65
C SER A 500 41.83 9.88 -3.34
N PRO A 501 42.15 9.87 -4.64
CA PRO A 501 42.48 8.64 -5.36
C PRO A 501 43.62 7.86 -4.68
N GLY A 502 43.40 6.57 -4.41
CA GLY A 502 44.44 5.65 -3.94
C GLY A 502 44.62 5.48 -2.43
N SER A 503 43.95 6.26 -1.56
CA SER A 503 44.04 6.10 -0.09
C SER A 503 42.69 6.08 0.65
N SER A 504 41.58 6.00 -0.08
CA SER A 504 40.24 6.34 0.43
C SER A 504 39.27 5.16 0.56
N VAL A 505 39.77 3.93 0.72
CA VAL A 505 38.90 2.75 0.89
C VAL A 505 37.97 2.91 2.10
N ILE A 506 38.49 3.44 3.22
CA ILE A 506 37.68 3.69 4.43
C ILE A 506 36.62 4.77 4.14
N LEU A 507 36.99 5.86 3.47
CA LEU A 507 36.07 6.94 3.15
C LEU A 507 34.97 6.51 2.16
N LEU A 508 35.26 5.58 1.24
CA LEU A 508 34.24 4.97 0.38
C LEU A 508 33.19 4.24 1.23
N TRP A 509 33.62 3.40 2.17
CA TRP A 509 32.68 2.70 3.06
C TRP A 509 31.91 3.64 3.98
N VAL A 510 32.54 4.73 4.44
CA VAL A 510 31.85 5.79 5.21
C VAL A 510 30.79 6.48 4.33
N ALA A 511 31.13 6.82 3.10
CA ALA A 511 30.20 7.43 2.13
C ALA A 511 29.02 6.48 1.84
N VAL A 512 29.30 5.20 1.59
CA VAL A 512 28.28 4.14 1.39
C VAL A 512 27.40 3.98 2.64
N ALA A 513 27.98 4.00 3.84
CA ALA A 513 27.23 3.91 5.09
C ALA A 513 26.29 5.09 5.28
N PHE A 514 26.73 6.32 4.97
CA PHE A 514 25.85 7.49 4.98
C PHE A 514 24.71 7.36 3.96
N LEU A 515 25.00 6.96 2.72
CA LEU A 515 23.95 6.73 1.70
C LEU A 515 22.95 5.66 2.12
N ALA A 516 23.42 4.55 2.72
CA ALA A 516 22.56 3.49 3.25
C ALA A 516 21.71 4.00 4.43
N PHE A 517 22.28 4.77 5.35
CA PHE A 517 21.50 5.40 6.43
C PHE A 517 20.45 6.36 5.86
N GLY A 518 20.79 7.17 4.87
CA GLY A 518 19.87 8.07 4.17
C GLY A 518 18.71 7.32 3.51
N GLY A 519 19.00 6.20 2.83
CA GLY A 519 17.98 5.33 2.23
C GLY A 519 17.06 4.65 3.26
N ALA A 520 17.61 4.24 4.40
CA ALA A 520 16.81 3.65 5.49
C ALA A 520 15.82 4.66 6.07
N VAL A 521 16.27 5.89 6.30
CA VAL A 521 15.44 6.96 6.85
C VAL A 521 14.43 7.47 5.82
N ASP A 522 14.78 7.51 4.54
CA ASP A 522 13.84 7.84 3.47
C ASP A 522 12.68 6.83 3.38
N MET A 523 12.98 5.53 3.47
CA MET A 523 11.94 4.48 3.51
C MET A 523 10.95 4.71 4.66
N VAL A 524 11.45 5.04 5.85
CA VAL A 524 10.62 5.37 7.01
C VAL A 524 9.75 6.61 6.75
N SER A 525 10.33 7.67 6.18
CA SER A 525 9.60 8.87 5.78
C SER A 525 8.49 8.56 4.76
N ALA A 526 8.80 7.78 3.73
CA ALA A 526 7.87 7.38 2.69
C ALA A 526 6.67 6.59 3.25
N ALA A 527 6.90 5.69 4.20
CA ALA A 527 5.84 4.94 4.87
C ALA A 527 4.85 5.85 5.60
N PHE A 528 5.35 6.85 6.35
CA PHE A 528 4.49 7.84 7.02
C PHE A 528 3.72 8.69 6.01
N ARG A 529 4.39 9.21 4.98
CA ARG A 529 3.75 10.06 3.96
C ARG A 529 2.68 9.30 3.18
N SER A 530 2.92 8.03 2.83
CA SER A 530 1.91 7.18 2.19
C SER A 530 0.69 6.96 3.10
N THR A 531 0.91 6.76 4.40
CA THR A 531 -0.17 6.61 5.38
C THR A 531 -1.00 7.89 5.51
N MET A 532 -0.33 9.05 5.60
CA MET A 532 -0.98 10.35 5.66
C MET A 532 -1.83 10.63 4.41
N LEU A 533 -1.30 10.33 3.22
CA LEU A 533 -2.03 10.49 1.97
C LEU A 533 -3.29 9.61 1.93
N GLN A 534 -3.20 8.37 2.39
CA GLN A 534 -4.33 7.43 2.43
C GLN A 534 -5.42 7.85 3.42
N GLN A 535 -5.06 8.52 4.52
CA GLN A 535 -6.04 8.97 5.53
C GLN A 535 -6.73 10.28 5.16
N VAL A 536 -6.05 11.19 4.45
CA VAL A 536 -6.57 12.53 4.13
C VAL A 536 -7.32 12.56 2.79
N ALA A 537 -7.02 11.65 1.88
CA ALA A 537 -7.63 11.63 0.55
C ALA A 537 -9.01 10.97 0.55
N THR A 538 -10.03 11.71 0.11
CA THR A 538 -11.35 11.15 -0.20
C THR A 538 -11.29 10.23 -1.42
N ASP A 539 -12.20 9.26 -1.50
CA ASP A 539 -12.23 8.21 -2.53
C ASP A 539 -12.23 8.76 -3.96
N ASP A 540 -12.96 9.87 -4.18
CA ASP A 540 -13.02 10.56 -5.47
C ASP A 540 -11.76 11.36 -5.81
N MET A 541 -10.90 11.63 -4.84
CA MET A 541 -9.69 12.44 -4.99
C MET A 541 -8.41 11.60 -4.96
N ARG A 542 -8.47 10.35 -4.48
CA ARG A 542 -7.33 9.41 -4.44
C ARG A 542 -6.65 9.27 -5.80
N GLY A 543 -7.40 9.14 -6.89
CA GLY A 543 -6.84 9.04 -8.24
C GLY A 543 -6.10 10.31 -8.72
N ARG A 544 -6.64 11.50 -8.43
CA ARG A 544 -6.02 12.79 -8.80
C ARG A 544 -4.76 13.07 -7.99
N LEU A 545 -4.81 12.78 -6.70
CA LEU A 545 -3.65 12.92 -5.82
C LEU A 545 -2.54 11.92 -6.18
N GLN A 546 -2.88 10.72 -6.66
CA GLN A 546 -1.90 9.77 -7.15
C GLN A 546 -1.16 10.31 -8.40
N GLY A 547 -1.85 11.02 -9.30
CA GLY A 547 -1.22 11.70 -10.44
C GLY A 547 -0.22 12.77 -10.01
N VAL A 548 -0.60 13.62 -9.04
CA VAL A 548 0.31 14.62 -8.43
C VAL A 548 1.50 13.93 -7.78
N PHE A 549 1.26 12.84 -7.04
CA PHE A 549 2.30 12.05 -6.39
C PHE A 549 3.32 11.51 -7.40
N ILE A 550 2.87 10.95 -8.52
CA ILE A 550 3.77 10.45 -9.56
C ILE A 550 4.63 11.58 -10.13
N VAL A 551 4.05 12.74 -10.45
CA VAL A 551 4.81 13.88 -11.00
C VAL A 551 5.85 14.38 -10.00
N VAL A 552 5.48 14.50 -8.73
CA VAL A 552 6.38 14.99 -7.68
C VAL A 552 7.50 13.98 -7.38
N VAL A 553 7.15 12.73 -7.13
CA VAL A 553 8.11 11.70 -6.69
C VAL A 553 9.01 11.24 -7.84
N ALA A 554 8.48 11.15 -9.06
CA ALA A 554 9.29 10.77 -10.21
C ALA A 554 10.05 11.97 -10.79
N GLY A 555 9.53 13.20 -10.61
CA GLY A 555 10.13 14.40 -11.17
C GLY A 555 11.15 15.09 -10.27
N GLY A 556 10.95 15.09 -8.95
CA GLY A 556 11.85 15.69 -7.97
C GLY A 556 13.31 15.27 -8.11
N PRO A 557 13.62 13.95 -8.17
CA PRO A 557 14.98 13.45 -8.36
C PRO A 557 15.64 13.96 -9.64
N ARG A 558 14.86 14.11 -10.72
CA ARG A 558 15.36 14.56 -12.02
C ARG A 558 15.73 16.03 -12.02
N ILE A 559 14.98 16.86 -11.29
CA ILE A 559 15.37 18.25 -11.05
C ILE A 559 16.64 18.28 -10.20
N GLY A 560 16.73 17.43 -9.18
CA GLY A 560 17.92 17.28 -8.35
C GLY A 560 19.16 16.91 -9.14
N ASP A 561 19.07 15.99 -10.11
CA ASP A 561 20.19 15.60 -10.99
C ASP A 561 20.80 16.83 -11.71
N VAL A 562 19.94 17.72 -12.22
CA VAL A 562 20.37 18.94 -12.95
C VAL A 562 21.05 19.92 -12.01
N LEU A 563 20.44 20.16 -10.83
CA LEU A 563 20.96 21.11 -9.86
C LEU A 563 22.30 20.65 -9.29
N HIS A 564 22.42 19.39 -8.90
CA HIS A 564 23.67 18.84 -8.39
C HIS A 564 24.73 18.78 -9.48
N GLY A 565 24.38 18.35 -10.70
CA GLY A 565 25.32 18.34 -11.82
C GLY A 565 25.89 19.73 -12.11
N GLY A 566 25.04 20.75 -12.14
CA GLY A 566 25.47 22.14 -12.30
C GLY A 566 26.28 22.68 -11.11
N ALA A 567 25.87 22.36 -9.88
CA ALA A 567 26.59 22.76 -8.68
C ALA A 567 27.98 22.11 -8.58
N ALA A 568 28.11 20.85 -8.97
CA ALA A 568 29.39 20.15 -8.98
C ALA A 568 30.37 20.75 -9.98
N PHE A 569 29.89 21.23 -11.14
CA PHE A 569 30.74 21.96 -12.09
C PHE A 569 31.32 23.25 -11.51
N LEU A 570 30.59 23.93 -10.62
CA LEU A 570 31.02 25.21 -10.03
C LEU A 570 31.83 25.03 -8.74
N PHE A 571 31.46 24.07 -7.90
CA PHE A 571 31.95 23.95 -6.52
C PHE A 571 32.62 22.60 -6.21
N GLY A 572 32.62 21.65 -7.15
CA GLY A 572 33.07 20.28 -6.94
C GLY A 572 31.99 19.36 -6.36
N THR A 573 32.15 18.05 -6.56
CA THR A 573 31.15 17.04 -6.21
C THR A 573 30.89 16.91 -4.71
N GLY A 574 31.93 16.93 -3.87
CA GLY A 574 31.81 16.84 -2.42
C GLY A 574 31.05 18.02 -1.81
N VAL A 575 31.36 19.25 -2.26
CA VAL A 575 30.66 20.48 -1.82
C VAL A 575 29.24 20.51 -2.35
N ALA A 576 29.00 20.10 -3.60
CA ALA A 576 27.65 20.03 -4.15
C ALA A 576 26.76 19.05 -3.37
N ALA A 577 27.28 17.86 -3.02
CA ALA A 577 26.56 16.88 -2.21
C ALA A 577 26.31 17.37 -0.76
N ALA A 578 27.35 17.90 -0.10
CA ALA A 578 27.22 18.38 1.28
C ALA A 578 26.33 19.62 1.38
N GLY A 579 26.48 20.56 0.45
CA GLY A 579 25.67 21.76 0.34
C GLY A 579 24.20 21.43 0.08
N GLY A 580 23.92 20.44 -0.78
CA GLY A 580 22.58 19.90 -0.98
C GLY A 580 21.95 19.37 0.31
N GLY A 581 22.68 18.53 1.05
CA GLY A 581 22.25 18.03 2.36
C GLY A 581 21.94 19.15 3.36
N PHE A 582 22.78 20.20 3.40
CA PHE A 582 22.56 21.38 4.23
C PHE A 582 21.29 22.16 3.82
N LEU A 583 21.08 22.36 2.51
CA LEU A 583 19.87 23.00 1.98
C LEU A 583 18.59 22.21 2.33
N VAL A 584 18.66 20.88 2.40
CA VAL A 584 17.53 20.09 2.90
C VAL A 584 17.24 20.39 4.37
N ILE A 585 18.24 20.42 5.23
CA ILE A 585 18.05 20.75 6.66
C ILE A 585 17.41 22.14 6.80
N VAL A 586 17.94 23.14 6.10
CA VAL A 586 17.39 24.51 6.10
C VAL A 586 15.96 24.52 5.58
N GLY A 587 15.69 23.85 4.46
CA GLY A 587 14.36 23.77 3.86
C GLY A 587 13.33 23.08 4.75
N VAL A 588 13.72 22.03 5.48
CA VAL A 588 12.89 21.33 6.48
C VAL A 588 12.57 22.27 7.64
N VAL A 589 13.56 22.99 8.17
CA VAL A 589 13.35 23.95 9.26
C VAL A 589 12.41 25.07 8.83
N LEU A 590 12.63 25.67 7.66
CA LEU A 590 11.76 26.70 7.11
C LEU A 590 10.34 26.18 6.87
N SER A 591 10.19 24.95 6.38
CA SER A 591 8.88 24.31 6.18
C SER A 591 8.17 24.04 7.51
N ALA A 592 8.91 23.61 8.53
CA ALA A 592 8.35 23.40 9.87
C ALA A 592 7.83 24.71 10.49
N LEU A 593 8.52 25.82 10.24
CA LEU A 593 8.10 27.16 10.67
C LEU A 593 6.91 27.68 9.86
N ALA A 594 6.90 27.46 8.54
CA ALA A 594 5.82 27.91 7.64
C ALA A 594 4.52 27.11 7.80
N PHE A 595 4.61 25.83 8.19
CA PHE A 595 3.47 24.93 8.36
C PHE A 595 3.37 24.34 9.78
N PRO A 596 3.05 25.13 10.82
CA PRO A 596 2.91 24.63 12.19
C PRO A 596 1.84 23.53 12.34
N ALA A 597 0.81 23.55 11.49
CA ALA A 597 -0.22 22.52 11.43
C ALA A 597 0.33 21.14 11.06
N PHE A 598 1.38 21.09 10.23
CA PHE A 598 2.07 19.86 9.87
C PHE A 598 2.86 19.31 11.06
N VAL A 599 3.59 20.17 11.77
CA VAL A 599 4.35 19.80 12.99
C VAL A 599 3.43 19.23 14.07
N ARG A 600 2.20 19.76 14.19
CA ARG A 600 1.23 19.31 15.19
C ARG A 600 0.34 18.16 14.72
N TYR A 601 0.55 17.64 13.51
CA TYR A 601 -0.29 16.58 12.96
C TYR A 601 -0.18 15.29 13.81
N LYS A 602 -1.34 14.82 14.27
CA LYS A 602 -1.51 13.59 15.05
C LYS A 602 -2.51 12.69 14.34
N VAL A 603 -2.18 11.42 14.21
CA VAL A 603 -3.10 10.42 13.65
C VAL A 603 -4.21 10.17 14.67
N GLY A 604 -5.47 10.29 14.24
CA GLY A 604 -6.62 9.86 15.03
C GLY A 604 -6.52 8.35 15.25
N ARG A 605 -6.64 7.88 16.51
CA ARG A 605 -6.83 6.44 16.75
C ARG A 605 -8.11 6.04 16.01
N ALA A 606 -8.00 5.10 15.07
CA ALA A 606 -9.15 4.30 14.70
C ALA A 606 -9.63 3.65 16.00
N VAL A 607 -10.84 4.03 16.42
CA VAL A 607 -11.55 3.41 17.55
C VAL A 607 -12.01 2.04 17.12
#